data_AF-S6TZ57-F1
#
_entry.id   AF-S6TZ57-F1
#
_cell.length_a   1.000
_cell.length_b   1.000
_cell.length_c   1.000
_cell.angle_alpha   90.00
_cell.angle_beta   90.00
_cell.angle_gamma   90.00
#
_symmetry.space_group_name_H-M   'P 1'
#
loop_
_entity.id
_entity.type
_entity.pdbx_description
1 polymer ?
#
loop_
_entity_poly.entity_id
_entity_poly.type
_entity_poly.pdbx_seq_one_letter_code
_entity_poly.pdbx_strand_id
1 'polypeptide(L)' 'MNLFRSLFTARHQHRHYARIDQAGICRAFKHCAQRPSGVEWVEVTEQRLGWLNQPLPA' A
#
# COMPACT_ATOMS: atom_id res chain seq x y z
N MET A 1 34.04 9.46 -3.13
CA MET A 1 33.06 10.49 -2.72
C MET A 1 31.72 10.10 -3.33
N ASN A 2 30.64 9.68 -2.66
CA ASN A 2 30.24 9.76 -1.25
C ASN A 2 29.42 8.50 -0.89
N LEU A 3 29.94 7.66 0.01
CA LEU A 3 29.22 6.49 0.55
C LEU A 3 28.21 6.86 1.66
N PHE A 4 28.07 8.15 1.98
CA PHE A 4 27.34 8.64 3.16
C PHE A 4 25.97 9.28 2.87
N ARG A 5 25.52 9.34 1.60
CA ARG A 5 24.24 10.00 1.26
C ARG A 5 23.00 9.13 1.54
N SER A 6 23.15 7.84 1.88
CA SER A 6 22.02 6.93 2.11
C SER A 6 21.47 6.95 3.54
N LEU A 7 22.09 7.68 4.48
CA LEU A 7 21.67 7.69 5.89
C LEU A 7 20.59 8.75 6.20
N PHE A 8 20.34 9.66 5.26
CA PHE A 8 19.35 10.75 5.39
C PHE A 8 18.23 10.67 4.35
N THR A 9 18.15 9.61 3.54
CA THR A 9 16.92 9.36 2.78
C THR A 9 15.80 9.16 3.78
N ALA A 10 14.88 10.12 3.83
CA ALA A 10 13.66 10.06 4.62
C ALA A 10 13.13 8.64 4.56
N ARG A 11 13.14 7.93 5.69
CA ARG A 11 12.67 6.56 5.77
C ARG A 11 11.23 6.59 5.30
N HIS A 12 11.00 6.26 4.04
CA HIS A 12 9.68 6.30 3.45
C HIS A 12 8.84 5.36 4.31
N GLN A 13 7.93 5.93 5.09
CA GLN A 13 7.10 5.16 5.99
C GLN A 13 6.38 4.14 5.13
N HIS A 14 6.64 2.85 5.38
CA HIS A 14 5.93 1.81 4.67
C HIS A 14 4.45 1.95 5.02
N ARG A 15 3.63 2.01 3.98
CA ARG A 15 2.18 2.18 4.08
C ARG A 15 1.51 0.90 3.63
N HIS A 16 0.33 0.65 4.18
CA HIS A 16 -0.50 -0.45 3.75
C HIS A 16 -1.38 0.01 2.60
N TYR A 17 -1.45 -0.80 1.57
CA TYR A 17 -2.32 -0.58 0.42
C TYR A 17 -3.19 -1.81 0.20
N ALA A 18 -4.45 -1.58 -0.14
CA ALA A 18 -5.37 -2.58 -0.64
C ALA A 18 -5.72 -2.26 -2.09
N ARG A 19 -5.71 -3.27 -2.94
CA ARG A 19 -6.15 -3.17 -4.33
C ARG A 19 -7.63 -3.52 -4.39
N ILE A 20 -8.44 -2.61 -4.90
CA ILE A 20 -9.85 -2.86 -5.19
C ILE A 20 -10.05 -3.17 -6.69
N ASP A 21 -11.15 -3.81 -7.03
CA ASP A 21 -11.62 -3.87 -8.41
C ASP A 21 -12.66 -2.78 -8.69
N GLN A 22 -13.21 -2.76 -9.91
CA GLN A 22 -14.22 -1.76 -10.31
C GLN A 22 -15.51 -1.83 -9.48
N ALA A 23 -15.77 -2.94 -8.79
CA ALA A 23 -16.90 -3.10 -7.89
C ALA A 23 -16.57 -2.71 -6.44
N GLY A 24 -15.36 -2.19 -6.17
CA GLY A 24 -14.90 -1.82 -4.83
C GLY A 24 -14.47 -3.01 -3.97
N ILE A 25 -14.34 -4.20 -4.55
CA ILE A 25 -13.99 -5.41 -3.81
C ILE A 25 -12.47 -5.53 -3.68
N CYS A 26 -11.98 -5.76 -2.47
CA CYS A 26 -10.56 -5.92 -2.21
C CYS A 26 -10.04 -7.26 -2.76
N ARG A 27 -9.02 -7.19 -3.61
CA ARG A 27 -8.40 -8.32 -4.32
C ARG A 27 -6.97 -8.63 -3.88
N ALA A 28 -6.24 -7.64 -3.38
CA ALA A 28 -4.85 -7.84 -2.97
C ALA A 28 -4.40 -6.81 -1.94
N PHE A 29 -3.31 -7.13 -1.24
CA PHE A 29 -2.64 -6.21 -0.33
C PHE A 29 -1.20 -5.97 -0.76
N LYS A 30 -0.65 -4.82 -0.39
CA LYS A 30 0.76 -4.50 -0.57
C LYS A 30 1.25 -3.61 0.57
N HIS A 31 2.44 -3.92 1.09
CA HIS A 31 3.12 -3.11 2.09
C HIS A 31 4.36 -2.49 1.45
N CYS A 32 4.32 -1.19 1.17
CA CYS A 32 5.43 -0.53 0.49
C CYS A 32 5.54 0.95 0.86
N ALA A 33 6.76 1.45 0.78
CA ALA A 33 7.12 2.85 1.01
C ALA A 33 6.57 3.81 -0.06
N GLN A 34 6.51 3.33 -1.30
CA GLN A 34 6.04 4.10 -2.45
C GLN A 34 4.64 3.66 -2.83
N ARG A 35 3.78 4.63 -3.20
CA ARG A 35 2.46 4.32 -3.74
C ARG A 35 2.59 3.38 -4.95
N PRO A 36 1.90 2.23 -4.97
CA PRO A 36 1.95 1.32 -6.10
C PRO A 36 1.45 2.02 -7.38
N SER A 37 2.15 1.82 -8.48
CA SER A 37 1.69 2.23 -9.81
C SER A 37 0.62 1.26 -10.33
N GLY A 38 -0.42 1.78 -10.97
CA GLY A 38 -1.52 0.99 -11.53
C GLY A 38 -2.87 1.38 -10.93
N VAL A 39 -3.93 0.75 -11.45
CA VAL A 39 -5.32 1.05 -11.09
C VAL A 39 -5.72 0.49 -9.72
N GLU A 40 -6.54 1.27 -9.02
CA GLU A 40 -7.31 0.90 -7.83
C GLU A 40 -6.53 0.52 -6.56
N TRP A 41 -5.35 1.11 -6.32
CA TRP A 41 -4.69 1.01 -5.02
C TRP A 41 -5.15 2.12 -4.06
N VAL A 42 -5.74 1.71 -2.95
CA VAL A 42 -6.19 2.56 -1.86
C VAL A 42 -5.26 2.37 -0.67
N GLU A 43 -4.82 3.48 -0.07
CA GLU A 43 -4.06 3.45 1.18
C GLU A 43 -4.99 3.11 2.34
N VAL A 44 -4.59 2.15 3.17
CA VAL A 44 -5.33 1.67 4.32
C VAL A 44 -4.45 1.77 5.56
N THR A 45 -5.06 1.81 6.74
CA THR A 45 -4.31 1.86 8.01
C THR A 45 -3.73 0.50 8.39
N GLU A 46 -4.35 -0.59 7.95
CA GLU A 46 -3.94 -1.96 8.23
C GLU A 46 -4.30 -2.91 7.08
N GLN A 47 -3.72 -4.12 7.07
CA GLN A 47 -4.10 -5.18 6.13
C GLN A 47 -4.85 -6.26 6.90
N ARG A 48 -6.11 -6.51 6.51
CA ARG A 48 -6.93 -7.55 7.12
C ARG A 48 -7.36 -8.56 6.07
N LEU A 49 -6.94 -9.82 6.25
CA LEU A 49 -7.29 -10.92 5.36
C LEU A 49 -8.80 -11.08 5.17
N GLY A 50 -9.62 -10.73 6.18
CA GLY A 50 -11.08 -10.74 6.10
C GLY A 50 -11.68 -9.78 5.07
N TRP A 51 -10.91 -8.83 4.54
CA TRP A 51 -11.35 -7.97 3.44
C TRP A 51 -11.16 -8.63 2.06
N LEU A 52 -10.43 -9.73 1.94
CA LEU A 52 -10.29 -10.40 0.64
C LEU A 52 -11.65 -10.85 0.11
N ASN A 53 -11.94 -10.48 -1.13
CA ASN A 53 -13.22 -10.71 -1.79
C ASN A 53 -14.43 -10.06 -1.08
N GLN A 54 -14.16 -9.03 -0.27
CA GLN A 54 -15.17 -8.18 0.38
C GLN A 54 -14.90 -6.71 0.05
N PRO A 55 -15.90 -5.83 0.15
CA PRO A 55 -15.66 -4.39 0.08
C PRO A 55 -14.76 -3.94 1.25
N LEU A 56 -13.93 -2.91 1.01
CA LEU A 56 -13.21 -2.28 2.11
C LEU A 56 -14.20 -1.63 3.09
N PRO A 57 -13.91 -1.66 4.40
CA PRO A 57 -14.72 -0.91 5.36
C PRO A 57 -14.64 0.59 5.03
N ALA A 58 -15.76 1.28 5.21
CA ALA A 58 -15.87 2.73 5.03
C ALA A 58 -15.09 3.51 6.09
#